data_AF-A0A3D4UQK6-F1
#
_entry.id   AF-A0A3D4UQK6-F1
#
_cell.length_a   1.000
_cell.length_b   1.000
_cell.length_c   1.000
_cell.angle_alpha   90.00
_cell.angle_beta   90.00
_cell.angle_gamma   90.00
#
_symmetry.space_group_name_H-M   'P 1'
#
loop_
_entity.id
_entity.type
_entity.pdbx_description
1 polymer ?
#
loop_
_entity_poly.entity_id
_entity_poly.type
_entity_poly.pdbx_seq_one_letter_code
_entity_poly.pdbx_strand_id
1 'polypeptide(L)' 'KPRELCKFNTCTHIHEPGCGVIAAFENGEIDPNRYHSYINMLESLEN' A
#
# COMPACT_ATOMS: atom_id res chain seq x y z
N LYS A 1 2.76 4.92 11.22
CA LYS A 1 3.66 4.15 10.33
C LYS A 1 2.94 2.87 9.90
N PRO A 2 2.02 2.94 8.92
CA PRO A 2 1.14 1.82 8.59
C PRO A 2 1.88 0.56 8.13
N ARG A 3 3.07 0.71 7.53
CA ARG A 3 3.94 -0.41 7.14
C ARG A 3 4.37 -1.31 8.31
N GLU A 4 4.53 -0.78 9.52
CA GLU A 4 4.91 -1.58 10.70
C GLU A 4 3.81 -2.58 11.10
N LEU A 5 2.58 -2.37 10.64
CA LEU A 5 1.43 -3.26 10.86
C LEU A 5 1.23 -4.28 9.73
N CYS A 6 2.12 -4.32 8.74
CA CYS A 6 2.05 -5.33 7.68
C CYS A 6 2.34 -6.72 8.24
N LYS A 7 1.45 -7.67 7.92
CA LYS A 7 1.62 -9.08 8.28
C LYS A 7 2.88 -9.72 7.67
N PHE A 8 3.30 -9.26 6.49
CA PHE A 8 4.43 -9.81 5.75
C PHE A 8 5.57 -8.81 5.65
N ASN A 9 6.80 -9.29 5.84
CA ASN A 9 8.02 -8.48 5.70
C ASN A 9 8.30 -8.05 4.25
N THR A 10 7.82 -8.84 3.29
CA THR A 10 7.97 -8.59 1.84
C THR A 10 6.71 -7.97 1.22
N CYS A 11 5.87 -7.32 2.03
CA CYS A 11 4.64 -6.70 1.56
C CYS A 11 4.94 -5.57 0.56
N THR A 12 4.30 -5.66 -0.60
CA THR A 12 4.32 -4.69 -1.70
C THR A 12 3.15 -3.72 -1.64
N HIS A 13 2.25 -3.88 -0.67
CA HIS A 13 1.17 -2.94 -0.36
C HIS A 13 0.09 -2.78 -1.45
N ILE A 14 -0.05 -3.77 -2.35
CA ILE A 14 -0.97 -3.75 -3.50
C ILE A 14 -2.18 -4.67 -3.28
N HIS A 15 -1.96 -5.88 -2.77
CA HIS A 15 -3.00 -6.91 -2.69
C HIS A 15 -2.84 -7.82 -1.46
N GLU A 16 -1.85 -7.59 -0.61
CA GLU A 16 -1.55 -8.51 0.48
C GLU A 16 -2.58 -8.46 1.61
N PRO A 17 -3.08 -9.63 2.06
CA PRO A 17 -3.97 -9.70 3.21
C PRO A 17 -3.25 -9.31 4.49
N GLY A 18 -3.85 -8.43 5.28
CA GLY A 18 -3.23 -7.90 6.50
C GLY A 18 -2.12 -6.87 6.23
N CYS A 19 -2.18 -6.16 5.10
CA CYS A 19 -1.33 -5.02 4.84
C CYS A 19 -1.81 -3.80 5.65
N GLY A 20 -0.97 -3.30 6.55
CA GLY A 20 -1.29 -2.09 7.32
C GLY A 20 -1.41 -0.82 6.48
N VAL A 21 -0.77 -0.78 5.30
CA VAL A 21 -0.91 0.34 4.34
C VAL A 21 -2.29 0.33 3.68
N ILE A 22 -2.77 -0.84 3.24
CA ILE A 22 -4.13 -0.97 2.68
C ILE A 22 -5.17 -0.63 3.75
N ALA A 23 -5.01 -1.17 4.96
CA ALA A 23 -5.92 -0.85 6.07
C ALA A 23 -5.97 0.65 6.39
N ALA A 24 -4.81 1.32 6.42
CA ALA A 24 -4.75 2.76 6.65
C ALA A 24 -5.37 3.56 5.48
N PHE A 25 -5.24 3.08 4.24
CA PHE A 25 -5.93 3.65 3.08
C PHE A 25 -7.45 3.47 3.18
N GLU A 26 -7.94 2.28 3.51
CA GLU A 26 -9.37 1.98 3.70
C GLU A 26 -9.98 2.80 4.84
N ASN A 27 -9.21 3.07 5.90
CA ASN A 27 -9.61 3.93 7.02
C ASN A 27 -9.57 5.43 6.70
N GLY A 28 -9.11 5.83 5.50
CA GLY A 28 -8.98 7.23 5.10
C GLY A 28 -7.78 7.97 5.73
N GLU A 29 -6.84 7.25 6.34
CA GLU A 29 -5.61 7.82 6.91
C GLU A 29 -4.55 8.12 5.84
N ILE A 30 -4.69 7.52 4.65
CA ILE A 30 -3.83 7.76 3.49
C ILE A 30 -4.66 8.47 2.42
N ASP A 31 -4.13 9.59 1.92
CA ASP A 31 -4.72 10.30 0.79
C ASP A 31 -4.79 9.37 -0.44
N PRO A 32 -5.96 9.22 -1.08
CA PRO A 32 -6.12 8.33 -2.22
C PRO A 32 -5.19 8.63 -3.40
N ASN A 33 -4.83 9.89 -3.63
CA ASN A 33 -3.90 10.25 -4.70
C ASN A 33 -2.50 9.73 -4.41
N ARG A 34 -2.05 9.75 -3.13
CA ARG A 34 -0.76 9.15 -2.76
C ARG A 34 -0.75 7.66 -2.96
N TYR A 35 -1.83 6.98 -2.55
CA TYR A 35 -1.94 5.54 -2.73
C TYR A 35 -1.91 5.19 -4.22
N HIS A 36 -2.77 5.80 -5.05
CA HIS A 36 -2.79 5.52 -6.49
C HIS A 36 -1.48 5.91 -7.20
N SER A 37 -0.83 7.00 -6.81
CA SER A 37 0.47 7.37 -7.37
C SER A 37 1.54 6.31 -7.12
N TYR A 38 1.53 5.70 -5.93
CA TYR A 38 2.42 4.60 -5.59
C TYR A 38 2.16 3.37 -6.48
N ILE A 39 0.89 2.98 -6.66
CA ILE A 39 0.50 1.85 -7.52
C ILE A 39 0.92 2.11 -8.97
N ASN A 40 0.60 3.28 -9.51
CA ASN A 40 0.96 3.66 -10.89
C ASN A 40 2.48 3.63 -11.12
N MET A 41 3.26 4.11 -10.14
CA MET A 41 4.72 4.08 -10.22
C MET A 41 5.25 2.65 -10.22
N LEU A 42 4.66 1.78 -9.39
CA LEU A 42 5.04 0.37 -9.31
C LEU A 42 4.75 -0.36 -10.63
N GLU A 43 3.54 -0.21 -11.18
CA GLU A 43 3.16 -0.79 -12.48
C GLU A 43 4.05 -0.28 -13.61
N SER A 44 4.48 0.99 -13.56
CA SER A 44 5.38 1.58 -14.56
C SER A 44 6.78 0.98 -14.54
N LEU A 45 7.23 0.39 -13.43
CA LEU A 45 8.55 -0.24 -13.29
C LEU A 45 8.56 -1.71 -13.73
N GLU A 46 7.40 -2.34 -13.82
CA GLU A 46 7.23 -3.74 -14.25
C GLU A 46 7.05 -3.89 -15.77
N ASN A 47 7.05 -2.77 -16.53
CA ASN A 47 6.91 -2.72 -17.98
C ASN A 47 8.24 -2.53 -18.73
#